data_AF-A0A9E3ELQ0-F1
#
_entry.id   AF-A0A9E3ELQ0-F1
#
_cell.length_a   1.000
_cell.length_b   1.000
_cell.length_c   1.000
_cell.angle_alpha   90.00
_cell.angle_beta   90.00
_cell.angle_gamma   90.00
#
_symmetry.space_group_name_H-M   'P 1'
#
loop_
_entity.id
_entity.type
_entity.pdbx_description
1 polymer ?
#
loop_
_entity_poly.entity_id
_entity_poly.type
_entity_poly.pdbx_seq_one_letter_code
_entity_poly.pdbx_strand_id
1 'polypeptide(L)'
;AAVAQAREIEGLHQLRVGLRRLGVAFSAFGDEVRGPRQRELQERTKAFASAIAPARDLDVFAEELFPPPVAAVGDDAAFAILRERLDQARVEAWERTIARVASTEFAVLLDEIAGVTQSRRLGPDPADEGLRAMVKTAAPRRLEKFLAKARKRGRHLKSLEQRNCHHLRIALKKLRYACEFYAPLYKRKRVKKYLKSLKDLQDLLGAFNDAGQVRATLSLLTSAEAAPNPRADLFFAAGVIQGWHSARAQSLGKSALRHWDSFKRADPFWT
;
A
#
# COMPACT_ATOMS: atom_id res chain seq x y z
N ALA A 1 4.35 10.46 20.52
CA ALA A 1 4.51 10.24 19.06
C ALA A 1 3.35 10.90 18.33
N ALA A 2 3.61 11.64 17.24
CA ALA A 2 2.64 12.47 16.51
C ALA A 2 1.28 11.77 16.20
N VAL A 3 1.30 10.47 15.89
CA VAL A 3 0.09 9.67 15.65
C VAL A 3 -0.79 9.55 16.91
N ALA A 4 -0.18 9.27 18.07
CA ALA A 4 -0.90 9.05 19.32
C ALA A 4 -1.24 10.35 20.06
N GLN A 5 -0.44 11.40 19.88
CA GLN A 5 -0.59 12.67 20.59
C GLN A 5 -1.37 13.73 19.81
N ALA A 6 -1.26 13.74 18.48
CA ALA A 6 -1.83 14.81 17.64
C ALA A 6 -2.83 14.29 16.59
N ARG A 7 -3.09 12.96 16.54
CA ARG A 7 -3.97 12.32 15.53
C ARG A 7 -3.65 12.77 14.09
N GLU A 8 -2.37 13.00 13.82
CA GLU A 8 -1.95 13.52 12.53
C GLU A 8 -2.10 12.45 11.44
N ILE A 9 -2.96 12.72 10.46
CA ILE A 9 -3.22 11.86 9.30
C ILE A 9 -1.91 11.56 8.55
N GLU A 10 -1.06 12.57 8.37
CA GLU A 10 0.24 12.40 7.72
C GLU A 10 1.19 11.55 8.56
N GLY A 11 1.16 11.68 9.89
CA GLY A 11 1.89 10.81 10.80
C GLY A 11 1.51 9.33 10.63
N LEU A 12 0.20 9.04 10.56
CA LEU A 12 -0.29 7.68 10.31
C LEU A 12 0.08 7.18 8.90
N HIS A 13 0.00 8.07 7.91
CA HIS A 13 0.42 7.77 6.54
C HIS A 13 1.88 7.31 6.50
N GLN A 14 2.79 8.09 7.08
CA GLN A 14 4.23 7.81 7.10
C GLN A 14 4.54 6.55 7.90
N LEU A 15 3.92 6.35 9.06
CA LEU A 15 4.09 5.12 9.85
C LEU A 15 3.72 3.88 9.03
N ARG A 16 2.56 3.91 8.36
CA ARG A 16 2.11 2.79 7.53
C ARG A 16 3.03 2.57 6.33
N VAL A 17 3.52 3.63 5.69
CA VAL A 17 4.52 3.53 4.61
C VAL A 17 5.80 2.88 5.14
N GLY A 18 6.30 3.30 6.30
CA GLY A 18 7.47 2.75 6.98
C GLY A 18 7.34 1.26 7.26
N LEU A 19 6.28 0.84 7.98
CA LEU A 19 6.03 -0.56 8.31
C LEU A 19 5.90 -1.43 7.05
N ARG A 20 5.20 -0.95 6.02
CA ARG A 20 5.08 -1.68 4.76
C ARG A 20 6.42 -1.84 4.05
N ARG A 21 7.25 -0.78 4.00
CA ARG A 21 8.60 -0.83 3.40
C ARG A 21 9.50 -1.80 4.17
N LEU A 22 9.49 -1.73 5.50
CA LEU A 22 10.22 -2.66 6.37
C LEU A 22 9.80 -4.12 6.14
N GLY A 23 8.49 -4.38 6.05
CA GLY A 23 7.96 -5.71 5.72
C GLY A 23 8.44 -6.25 4.38
N VAL A 24 8.76 -5.39 3.40
CA VAL A 24 9.37 -5.80 2.13
C VAL A 24 10.89 -5.98 2.27
N ALA A 25 11.57 -5.13 3.02
CA ALA A 25 13.03 -5.16 3.21
C ALA A 25 13.52 -6.55 3.62
N PHE A 26 12.87 -7.19 4.61
CA PHE A 26 13.20 -8.55 5.04
C PHE A 26 13.19 -9.59 3.91
N SER A 27 12.35 -9.41 2.89
CA SER A 27 12.32 -10.28 1.70
C SER A 27 13.23 -9.82 0.56
N ALA A 28 13.60 -8.53 0.54
CA ALA A 28 14.39 -7.94 -0.53
C ALA A 28 15.87 -8.33 -0.44
N PHE A 29 16.39 -8.47 0.78
CA PHE A 29 17.79 -8.78 1.03
C PHE A 29 18.12 -10.28 1.10
N GLY A 30 17.18 -11.17 0.76
CA GLY A 30 17.44 -12.62 0.58
C GLY A 30 17.40 -13.44 1.87
N ASP A 31 17.45 -14.78 1.73
CA ASP A 31 17.28 -15.70 2.85
C ASP A 31 18.52 -15.80 3.76
N GLU A 32 19.70 -15.43 3.24
CA GLU A 32 20.97 -15.37 3.98
C GLU A 32 20.93 -14.40 5.17
N VAL A 33 20.11 -13.34 5.06
CA VAL A 33 19.86 -12.39 6.16
C VAL A 33 18.52 -12.64 6.87
N ARG A 34 17.74 -13.65 6.42
CA ARG A 34 16.37 -13.91 6.85
C ARG A 34 16.27 -15.20 7.66
N GLY A 35 16.92 -15.19 8.82
CA GLY A 35 16.78 -16.22 9.84
C GLY A 35 15.40 -16.24 10.50
N PRO A 36 15.14 -17.19 11.41
CA PRO A 36 13.85 -17.33 12.11
C PRO A 36 13.37 -16.02 12.75
N ARG A 37 14.27 -15.31 13.45
CA ARG A 37 13.99 -14.03 14.11
C ARG A 37 13.53 -12.95 13.12
N GLN A 38 14.17 -12.82 11.96
CA GLN A 38 13.77 -11.85 10.94
C GLN A 38 12.43 -12.19 10.29
N ARG A 39 12.09 -13.48 10.16
CA ARG A 39 10.77 -13.91 9.67
C ARG A 39 9.68 -13.54 10.68
N GLU A 40 9.91 -13.81 11.96
CA GLU A 40 9.00 -13.41 13.02
C GLU A 40 8.80 -11.89 13.07
N LEU A 41 9.89 -11.13 13.02
CA LEU A 41 9.86 -9.67 13.01
C LEU A 41 9.11 -9.12 11.78
N GLN A 42 9.28 -9.75 10.62
CA GLN A 42 8.54 -9.43 9.41
C GLN A 42 7.04 -9.68 9.57
N GLU A 43 6.63 -10.82 10.13
CA GLU A 43 5.20 -11.12 10.31
C GLU A 43 4.56 -10.19 11.33
N ARG A 44 5.24 -9.89 12.45
CA ARG A 44 4.78 -8.88 13.42
C ARG A 44 4.66 -7.50 12.77
N THR A 45 5.65 -7.07 11.99
CA THR A 45 5.59 -5.80 11.24
C THR A 45 4.38 -5.73 10.33
N LYS A 46 4.07 -6.82 9.60
CA LYS A 46 2.87 -6.89 8.74
C LYS A 46 1.58 -6.86 9.56
N ALA A 47 1.53 -7.58 10.68
CA ALA A 47 0.37 -7.59 11.56
C ALA A 47 0.05 -6.18 12.09
N PHE A 48 1.08 -5.44 12.52
CA PHE A 48 0.93 -4.03 12.91
C PHE A 48 0.48 -3.15 11.76
N ALA A 49 1.09 -3.29 10.57
CA ALA A 49 0.69 -2.52 9.40
C ALA A 49 -0.76 -2.78 8.99
N SER A 50 -1.25 -4.01 9.16
CA SER A 50 -2.65 -4.37 8.91
C SER A 50 -3.59 -3.83 9.98
N ALA A 51 -3.19 -3.87 11.26
CA ALA A 51 -4.03 -3.39 12.37
C ALA A 51 -4.34 -1.89 12.30
N ILE A 52 -3.39 -1.09 11.80
CA ILE A 52 -3.57 0.37 11.65
C ILE A 52 -4.09 0.79 10.28
N ALA A 53 -4.25 -0.16 9.34
CA ALA A 53 -4.69 0.14 7.98
C ALA A 53 -6.11 0.73 7.89
N PRO A 54 -7.11 0.24 8.67
CA PRO A 54 -8.49 0.72 8.55
C PRO A 54 -8.65 2.22 8.76
N ALA A 55 -7.94 2.83 9.72
CA ALA A 55 -8.01 4.28 9.95
C ALA A 55 -7.56 5.06 8.72
N ARG A 56 -6.40 4.71 8.14
CA ARG A 56 -5.92 5.38 6.92
C ARG A 56 -6.82 5.11 5.72
N ASP A 57 -7.38 3.90 5.61
CA ASP A 57 -8.27 3.56 4.51
C ASP A 57 -9.58 4.37 4.58
N LEU A 58 -10.09 4.63 5.77
CA LEU A 58 -11.24 5.52 5.99
C LEU A 58 -10.90 7.01 5.79
N ASP A 59 -9.70 7.47 6.17
CA ASP A 59 -9.25 8.84 5.86
C ASP A 59 -9.13 9.06 4.35
N VAL A 60 -8.50 8.14 3.62
CA VAL A 60 -8.46 8.18 2.14
C VAL A 60 -9.87 8.21 1.57
N PHE A 61 -10.76 7.36 2.09
CA PHE A 61 -12.13 7.35 1.62
C PHE A 61 -12.82 8.69 1.86
N ALA A 62 -12.68 9.27 3.05
CA ALA A 62 -13.32 10.54 3.43
C ALA A 62 -12.81 11.76 2.66
N GLU A 63 -11.49 11.84 2.43
CA GLU A 63 -10.81 13.00 1.86
C GLU A 63 -10.62 12.92 0.34
N GLU A 64 -10.42 11.72 -0.20
CA GLU A 64 -10.03 11.53 -1.60
C GLU A 64 -11.12 10.84 -2.44
N LEU A 65 -11.87 9.90 -1.87
CA LEU A 65 -12.80 9.04 -2.64
C LEU A 65 -14.27 9.45 -2.51
N PHE A 66 -14.67 10.02 -1.38
CA PHE A 66 -16.04 10.47 -1.14
C PHE A 66 -16.36 11.79 -1.85
N PRO A 67 -15.51 12.83 -1.82
CA PRO A 67 -15.89 14.15 -2.37
C PRO A 67 -16.18 14.17 -3.88
N PRO A 68 -15.39 13.52 -4.77
CA PRO A 68 -15.61 13.67 -6.21
C PRO A 68 -16.96 13.15 -6.73
N PRO A 69 -17.48 11.97 -6.31
CA PRO A 69 -18.82 11.55 -6.68
C PRO A 69 -19.92 12.50 -6.19
N VAL A 70 -19.81 13.02 -4.96
CA VAL A 70 -20.81 13.94 -4.38
C VAL A 70 -20.85 15.27 -5.13
N ALA A 71 -19.67 15.85 -5.40
CA ALA A 71 -19.58 17.07 -6.19
C ALA A 71 -20.12 16.92 -7.61
N ALA A 72 -20.07 15.71 -8.19
CA ALA A 72 -20.57 15.45 -9.54
C ALA A 72 -22.10 15.30 -9.61
N VAL A 73 -22.76 14.86 -8.53
CA VAL A 73 -24.22 14.63 -8.48
C VAL A 73 -24.97 15.82 -7.87
N GLY A 74 -24.31 16.59 -7.00
CA GLY A 74 -24.94 17.64 -6.20
C GLY A 74 -25.15 17.18 -4.76
N ASP A 75 -25.25 18.16 -3.86
CA ASP A 75 -25.35 17.92 -2.42
C ASP A 75 -26.77 17.43 -2.07
N ASP A 76 -26.92 16.10 -1.98
CA ASP A 76 -28.15 15.39 -1.63
C ASP A 76 -28.11 14.96 -0.14
N ALA A 77 -29.24 15.06 0.56
CA ALA A 77 -29.38 14.66 1.96
C ALA A 77 -28.92 13.21 2.23
N ALA A 78 -29.01 12.34 1.22
CA ALA A 78 -28.49 10.98 1.25
C ALA A 78 -26.99 10.89 1.55
N PHE A 79 -26.19 11.82 1.02
CA PHE A 79 -24.74 11.84 1.27
C PHE A 79 -24.41 12.27 2.70
N ALA A 80 -25.23 13.13 3.32
CA ALA A 80 -25.03 13.54 4.71
C ALA A 80 -25.12 12.35 5.67
N ILE A 81 -26.08 11.44 5.48
CA ILE A 81 -26.23 10.24 6.31
C ILE A 81 -25.02 9.31 6.17
N LEU A 82 -24.56 9.08 4.93
CA LEU A 82 -23.38 8.25 4.70
C LEU A 82 -22.11 8.90 5.27
N ARG A 83 -22.01 10.24 5.21
CA ARG A 83 -20.91 11.01 5.80
C ARG A 83 -20.87 10.84 7.32
N GLU A 84 -22.01 10.95 7.99
CA GLU A 84 -22.09 10.76 9.45
C GLU A 84 -21.63 9.35 9.86
N ARG A 85 -22.10 8.31 9.16
CA ARG A 85 -21.64 6.92 9.38
C ARG A 85 -20.13 6.77 9.18
N LEU A 86 -19.59 7.41 8.15
CA LEU A 86 -18.17 7.40 7.85
C LEU A 86 -17.37 8.06 8.96
N ASP A 87 -17.81 9.21 9.46
CA ASP A 87 -17.10 9.93 10.52
C ASP A 87 -17.12 9.16 11.85
N GLN A 88 -18.23 8.51 12.20
CA GLN A 88 -18.29 7.59 13.35
C GLN A 88 -17.30 6.42 13.18
N ALA A 89 -17.30 5.76 12.02
CA ALA A 89 -16.39 4.65 11.74
C ALA A 89 -14.91 5.09 11.79
N ARG A 90 -14.61 6.32 11.37
CA ARG A 90 -13.27 6.92 11.44
C ARG A 90 -12.82 7.11 12.87
N VAL A 91 -13.67 7.67 13.74
CA VAL A 91 -13.36 7.85 15.17
C VAL A 91 -12.97 6.52 15.80
N GLU A 92 -13.80 5.49 15.63
CA GLU A 92 -13.53 4.16 16.19
C GLU A 92 -12.25 3.52 15.63
N ALA A 93 -11.99 3.68 14.33
CA ALA A 93 -10.77 3.15 13.71
C ALA A 93 -9.51 3.88 14.22
N TRP A 94 -9.59 5.18 14.46
CA TRP A 94 -8.53 5.97 15.04
C TRP A 94 -8.27 5.60 16.49
N GLU A 95 -9.31 5.38 17.30
CA GLU A 95 -9.16 4.90 18.68
C GLU A 95 -8.42 3.57 18.73
N ARG A 96 -8.81 2.59 17.91
CA ARG A 96 -8.10 1.31 17.78
C ARG A 96 -6.65 1.49 17.33
N THR A 97 -6.40 2.41 16.40
CA THR A 97 -5.06 2.71 15.89
C THR A 97 -4.16 3.32 16.97
N ILE A 98 -4.69 4.28 17.74
CA ILE A 98 -3.98 4.93 18.85
C ILE A 98 -3.66 3.90 19.93
N ALA A 99 -4.64 3.09 20.35
CA ALA A 99 -4.42 2.02 21.31
C ALA A 99 -3.33 1.05 20.83
N ARG A 100 -3.34 0.70 19.53
CA ARG A 100 -2.32 -0.19 18.96
C ARG A 100 -0.93 0.43 18.93
N VAL A 101 -0.81 1.71 18.58
CA VAL A 101 0.48 2.42 18.54
C VAL A 101 1.01 2.72 19.94
N ALA A 102 0.12 2.92 20.93
CA ALA A 102 0.48 3.11 22.33
C ALA A 102 0.82 1.80 23.07
N SER A 103 0.58 0.64 22.44
CA SER A 103 0.75 -0.66 23.08
C SER A 103 2.21 -1.03 23.35
N THR A 104 2.46 -1.75 24.44
CA THR A 104 3.78 -2.27 24.79
C THR A 104 4.36 -3.14 23.67
N GLU A 105 3.53 -3.92 22.99
CA GLU A 105 3.96 -4.77 21.88
C GLU A 105 4.52 -3.95 20.72
N PHE A 106 4.03 -2.72 20.52
CA PHE A 106 4.56 -1.82 19.48
C PHE A 106 5.92 -1.26 19.89
N ALA A 107 6.06 -0.85 21.15
CA ALA A 107 7.34 -0.39 21.69
C ALA A 107 8.41 -1.49 21.59
N VAL A 108 8.06 -2.72 21.98
CA VAL A 108 8.96 -3.90 21.86
C VAL A 108 9.29 -4.19 20.39
N LEU A 109 8.32 -4.07 19.47
CA LEU A 109 8.61 -4.22 18.04
C LEU A 109 9.64 -3.20 17.55
N LEU A 110 9.49 -1.93 17.93
CA LEU A 110 10.43 -0.87 17.54
C LEU A 110 11.82 -1.10 18.14
N ASP A 111 11.90 -1.52 19.39
CA ASP A 111 13.16 -1.85 20.05
C ASP A 111 13.88 -3.02 19.36
N GLU A 112 13.16 -4.09 19.02
CA GLU A 112 13.73 -5.22 18.28
C GLU A 112 14.21 -4.82 16.88
N ILE A 113 13.47 -3.96 16.18
CA ILE A 113 13.91 -3.42 14.88
C ILE A 113 15.21 -2.62 15.06
N ALA A 114 15.27 -1.74 16.07
CA ALA A 114 16.46 -0.94 16.37
C ALA A 114 17.65 -1.84 16.71
N GLY A 115 17.45 -2.86 17.56
CA GLY A 115 18.46 -3.84 17.93
C GLY A 115 18.99 -4.62 16.73
N VAL A 116 18.13 -4.99 15.77
CA VAL A 116 18.59 -5.61 14.51
C VAL A 116 19.49 -4.64 13.73
N THR A 117 19.09 -3.38 13.58
CA THR A 117 19.88 -2.37 12.82
C THR A 117 21.20 -2.00 13.49
N GLN A 118 21.29 -2.09 14.81
CA GLN A 118 22.49 -1.76 15.60
C GLN A 118 23.40 -2.98 15.82
N SER A 119 22.89 -4.21 15.64
CA SER A 119 23.71 -5.40 15.78
C SER A 119 24.82 -5.42 14.73
N ARG A 120 26.08 -5.62 15.18
CA ARG A 120 27.28 -5.73 14.30
C ARG A 120 27.17 -6.81 13.21
N ARG A 121 26.13 -7.66 13.23
CA ARG A 121 25.80 -8.63 12.17
C ARG A 121 25.30 -7.97 10.87
N LEU A 122 24.94 -6.69 10.87
CA LEU A 122 24.53 -5.93 9.67
C LEU A 122 25.47 -4.79 9.29
N GLY A 123 26.58 -4.60 10.00
CA GLY A 123 27.57 -3.58 9.67
C GLY A 123 28.96 -4.15 9.71
N PRO A 124 29.46 -4.80 8.65
CA PRO A 124 30.87 -4.58 8.37
C PRO A 124 31.07 -3.09 8.09
N ASP A 125 32.31 -2.63 8.22
CA ASP A 125 32.71 -1.28 7.83
C ASP A 125 31.99 -0.89 6.52
N PRO A 126 31.37 0.29 6.38
CA PRO A 126 30.90 0.75 5.08
C PRO A 126 31.96 0.58 4.00
N ALA A 127 33.26 0.59 4.32
CA ALA A 127 34.39 0.30 3.46
C ALA A 127 34.68 -1.20 3.20
N ASP A 128 33.90 -2.14 3.75
CA ASP A 128 34.02 -3.57 3.45
C ASP A 128 33.61 -3.83 2.00
N GLU A 129 34.63 -3.90 1.16
CA GLU A 129 34.51 -4.17 -0.26
C GLU A 129 33.94 -5.56 -0.53
N GLY A 130 34.15 -6.53 0.36
CA GLY A 130 33.62 -7.89 0.27
C GLY A 130 32.10 -7.92 0.40
N LEU A 131 31.54 -7.25 1.41
CA LEU A 131 30.08 -7.13 1.54
C LEU A 131 29.48 -6.36 0.35
N ARG A 132 30.10 -5.25 -0.05
CA ARG A 132 29.62 -4.46 -1.21
C ARG A 132 29.60 -5.30 -2.48
N ALA A 133 30.66 -6.06 -2.74
CA ALA A 133 30.75 -6.97 -3.89
C ALA A 133 29.67 -8.06 -3.83
N MET A 134 29.47 -8.70 -2.67
CA MET A 134 28.43 -9.72 -2.47
C MET A 134 27.03 -9.16 -2.75
N VAL A 135 26.71 -7.97 -2.21
CA VAL A 135 25.42 -7.32 -2.42
C VAL A 135 25.22 -6.95 -3.88
N LYS A 136 26.25 -6.42 -4.55
CA LYS A 136 26.21 -6.07 -5.98
C LYS A 136 25.97 -7.29 -6.86
N THR A 137 26.61 -8.42 -6.57
CA THR A 137 26.41 -9.69 -7.28
C THR A 137 25.02 -10.27 -7.05
N ALA A 138 24.48 -10.16 -5.83
CA ALA A 138 23.17 -10.71 -5.50
C ALA A 138 21.99 -9.83 -5.97
N ALA A 139 22.19 -8.52 -6.13
CA ALA A 139 21.12 -7.56 -6.41
C ALA A 139 20.32 -7.84 -7.69
N PRO A 140 20.94 -8.12 -8.87
CA PRO A 140 20.19 -8.43 -10.09
C PRO A 140 19.27 -9.64 -9.92
N ARG A 141 19.78 -10.74 -9.34
CA ARG A 141 18.99 -11.96 -9.08
C ARG A 141 17.80 -11.67 -8.15
N ARG A 142 18.00 -10.84 -7.12
CA ARG A 142 16.95 -10.47 -6.16
C ARG A 142 15.88 -9.59 -6.81
N LEU A 143 16.28 -8.57 -7.57
CA LEU A 143 15.36 -7.71 -8.33
C LEU A 143 14.57 -8.51 -9.37
N GLU A 144 15.21 -9.45 -10.07
CA GLU A 144 14.55 -10.30 -11.05
C GLU A 144 13.47 -11.18 -10.42
N LYS A 145 13.66 -11.69 -9.19
CA LYS A 145 12.61 -12.42 -8.47
C LYS A 145 11.35 -11.57 -8.24
N PHE A 146 11.49 -10.27 -7.96
CA PHE A 146 10.32 -9.38 -7.82
C PHE A 146 9.69 -9.08 -9.18
N LEU A 147 10.49 -8.84 -10.22
CA LEU A 147 10.00 -8.60 -11.57
C LEU A 147 9.27 -9.83 -12.13
N ALA A 148 9.81 -11.03 -11.97
CA ALA A 148 9.17 -12.28 -12.36
C ALA A 148 7.81 -12.48 -11.68
N LYS A 149 7.69 -12.14 -10.38
CA LYS A 149 6.41 -12.16 -9.66
C LYS A 149 5.41 -11.15 -10.24
N ALA A 150 5.86 -9.93 -10.53
CA ALA A 150 5.00 -8.92 -11.17
C ALA A 150 4.55 -9.37 -12.56
N ARG A 151 5.47 -9.87 -13.41
CA ARG A 151 5.18 -10.44 -14.73
C ARG A 151 4.17 -11.59 -14.65
N LYS A 152 4.35 -12.51 -13.70
CA LYS A 152 3.42 -13.62 -13.45
C LYS A 152 2.01 -13.13 -13.15
N ARG A 153 1.86 -12.14 -12.26
CA ARG A 153 0.53 -11.57 -11.93
C ARG A 153 -0.08 -10.81 -13.10
N GLY A 154 0.74 -10.04 -13.83
CA GLY A 154 0.23 -9.22 -14.94
C GLY A 154 -0.10 -9.99 -16.21
N ARG A 155 0.12 -11.32 -16.28
CA ARG A 155 -0.48 -12.17 -17.31
C ARG A 155 -2.02 -12.14 -17.27
N HIS A 156 -2.58 -11.95 -16.09
CA HIS A 156 -4.03 -11.89 -15.87
C HIS A 156 -4.59 -10.47 -15.95
N LEU A 157 -3.77 -9.45 -16.27
CA LEU A 157 -4.23 -8.06 -16.29
C LEU A 157 -5.27 -7.81 -17.39
N LYS A 158 -5.25 -8.59 -18.48
CA LYS A 158 -6.22 -8.45 -19.58
C LYS A 158 -7.67 -8.58 -19.14
N SER A 159 -7.98 -9.33 -18.07
CA SER A 159 -9.36 -9.43 -17.57
C SER A 159 -9.82 -8.16 -16.85
N LEU A 160 -8.89 -7.30 -16.43
CA LEU A 160 -9.14 -6.10 -15.63
C LEU A 160 -9.96 -6.36 -14.36
N GLU A 161 -10.07 -7.62 -13.94
CA GLU A 161 -10.73 -8.01 -12.71
C GLU A 161 -10.00 -7.37 -11.52
N GLN A 162 -10.79 -6.82 -10.59
CA GLN A 162 -10.30 -6.15 -9.39
C GLN A 162 -9.25 -6.98 -8.64
N ARG A 163 -9.47 -8.30 -8.49
CA ARG A 163 -8.54 -9.21 -7.82
C ARG A 163 -7.18 -9.29 -8.53
N ASN A 164 -7.18 -9.37 -9.86
CA ASN A 164 -5.94 -9.45 -10.65
C ASN A 164 -5.19 -8.13 -10.64
N CYS A 165 -5.90 -7.01 -10.80
CA CYS A 165 -5.36 -5.66 -10.68
C CYS A 165 -4.72 -5.42 -9.30
N HIS A 166 -5.40 -5.82 -8.23
CA HIS A 166 -4.91 -5.70 -6.86
C HIS A 166 -3.66 -6.54 -6.61
N HIS A 167 -3.66 -7.82 -7.02
CA HIS A 167 -2.48 -8.69 -6.91
C HIS A 167 -1.27 -8.15 -7.69
N LEU A 168 -1.48 -7.63 -8.90
CA LEU A 168 -0.42 -7.00 -9.68
C LEU A 168 0.10 -5.74 -8.98
N ARG A 169 -0.79 -4.85 -8.51
CA ARG A 169 -0.41 -3.63 -7.79
C ARG A 169 0.42 -3.92 -6.55
N ILE A 170 0.09 -4.97 -5.78
CA ILE A 170 0.92 -5.42 -4.65
C ILE A 170 2.30 -5.84 -5.13
N ALA A 171 2.39 -6.67 -6.17
CA ALA A 171 3.67 -7.13 -6.70
C ALA A 171 4.54 -5.98 -7.21
N LEU A 172 3.94 -5.00 -7.90
CA LEU A 172 4.62 -3.79 -8.38
C LEU A 172 5.09 -2.90 -7.23
N LYS A 173 4.30 -2.73 -6.16
CA LYS A 173 4.74 -1.98 -4.96
C LYS A 173 5.96 -2.64 -4.32
N LYS A 174 5.95 -3.96 -4.18
CA LYS A 174 7.10 -4.71 -3.65
C LYS A 174 8.33 -4.55 -4.55
N LEU A 175 8.15 -4.64 -5.87
CA LEU A 175 9.22 -4.38 -6.83
C LEU A 175 9.76 -2.96 -6.72
N ARG A 176 8.89 -1.95 -6.59
CA ARG A 176 9.29 -0.55 -6.41
C ARG A 176 10.16 -0.36 -5.17
N TYR A 177 9.75 -0.90 -4.02
CA TYR A 177 10.56 -0.82 -2.81
C TYR A 177 11.90 -1.54 -2.95
N ALA A 178 11.93 -2.73 -3.55
CA ALA A 178 13.19 -3.41 -3.84
C ALA A 178 14.10 -2.57 -4.76
N CYS A 179 13.55 -1.92 -5.78
CA CYS A 179 14.28 -1.02 -6.66
C CYS A 179 14.84 0.20 -5.90
N GLU A 180 14.06 0.78 -4.97
CA GLU A 180 14.50 1.88 -4.12
C GLU A 180 15.64 1.45 -3.16
N PHE A 181 15.56 0.25 -2.57
CA PHE A 181 16.62 -0.26 -1.70
C PHE A 181 17.94 -0.48 -2.44
N TYR A 182 17.87 -0.97 -3.67
CA TYR A 182 19.05 -1.25 -4.50
C TYR A 182 19.49 -0.06 -5.36
N ALA A 183 18.72 1.03 -5.40
CA ALA A 183 18.99 2.22 -6.20
C ALA A 183 20.43 2.77 -6.07
N PRO A 184 21.05 2.81 -4.85
CA PRO A 184 22.41 3.33 -4.70
C PRO A 184 23.49 2.54 -5.46
N LEU A 185 23.21 1.30 -5.88
CA LEU A 185 24.17 0.46 -6.61
C LEU A 185 24.23 0.75 -8.12
N TYR A 186 23.30 1.55 -8.65
CA TYR A 186 23.11 1.73 -10.09
C TYR A 186 23.08 3.20 -10.50
N LYS A 187 23.28 3.46 -11.79
CA LYS A 187 23.25 4.81 -12.36
C LYS A 187 21.89 5.49 -12.10
N ARG A 188 21.90 6.62 -11.37
CA ARG A 188 20.72 7.39 -10.97
C ARG A 188 19.72 7.63 -12.10
N LYS A 189 20.19 7.95 -13.32
CA LYS A 189 19.34 8.19 -14.49
C LYS A 189 18.52 6.97 -14.91
N ARG A 190 19.13 5.77 -14.91
CA ARG A 190 18.43 4.51 -15.26
C ARG A 190 17.38 4.16 -14.20
N VAL A 191 17.75 4.25 -12.93
CA VAL A 191 16.85 4.00 -11.80
C VAL A 191 15.64 4.95 -11.85
N LYS A 192 15.85 6.25 -12.02
CA LYS A 192 14.78 7.25 -12.10
C LYS A 192 13.80 6.95 -13.24
N LYS A 193 14.31 6.60 -14.43
CA LYS A 193 13.46 6.24 -15.59
C LYS A 193 12.59 5.01 -15.29
N TYR A 194 13.16 3.98 -14.68
CA TYR A 194 12.44 2.75 -14.37
C TYR A 194 11.41 2.93 -13.25
N LEU A 195 11.79 3.62 -12.17
CA LEU A 195 10.87 3.95 -11.07
C LEU A 195 9.71 4.83 -11.53
N LYS A 196 9.94 5.75 -12.48
CA LYS A 196 8.87 6.54 -13.09
C LYS A 196 7.86 5.64 -13.81
N SER A 197 8.32 4.73 -14.66
CA SER A 197 7.42 3.79 -15.36
C SER A 197 6.62 2.92 -14.38
N LEU A 198 7.25 2.45 -13.30
CA LEU A 198 6.56 1.73 -12.23
C LEU A 198 5.50 2.57 -11.52
N LYS A 199 5.81 3.84 -11.23
CA LYS A 199 4.88 4.78 -10.61
C LYS A 199 3.68 5.04 -11.51
N ASP A 200 3.91 5.41 -12.76
CA ASP A 200 2.85 5.73 -13.72
C ASP A 200 1.87 4.52 -13.88
N LEU A 201 2.40 3.28 -13.93
CA LEU A 201 1.57 2.07 -13.93
C LEU A 201 0.84 1.84 -12.60
N GLN A 202 1.49 2.07 -11.46
CA GLN A 202 0.85 1.93 -10.14
C GLN A 202 -0.29 2.92 -9.97
N ASP A 203 -0.15 4.15 -10.46
CA ASP A 203 -1.15 5.21 -10.36
C ASP A 203 -2.41 4.80 -11.17
N LEU A 204 -2.23 4.27 -12.39
CA LEU A 204 -3.34 3.73 -13.20
C LEU A 204 -4.05 2.53 -12.54
N LEU A 205 -3.28 1.60 -11.96
CA LEU A 205 -3.84 0.49 -11.19
C LEU A 205 -4.43 0.95 -9.84
N GLY A 206 -4.20 2.20 -9.45
CA GLY A 206 -4.79 2.84 -8.28
C GLY A 206 -6.30 2.83 -8.33
N ALA A 207 -6.88 3.32 -9.42
CA ALA A 207 -8.34 3.41 -9.56
C ALA A 207 -9.07 2.06 -9.38
N PHE A 208 -8.50 0.96 -9.86
CA PHE A 208 -9.08 -0.39 -9.66
C PHE A 208 -9.02 -0.83 -8.19
N ASN A 209 -7.95 -0.48 -7.50
CA ASN A 209 -7.81 -0.73 -6.07
C ASN A 209 -8.76 0.16 -5.26
N ASP A 210 -8.93 1.41 -5.68
CA ASP A 210 -9.76 2.39 -4.99
C ASP A 210 -11.24 2.01 -5.14
N ALA A 211 -11.69 1.60 -6.33
CA ALA A 211 -13.03 1.03 -6.53
C ALA A 211 -13.28 -0.20 -5.62
N GLY A 212 -12.23 -0.99 -5.37
CA GLY A 212 -12.29 -2.11 -4.45
C GLY A 212 -12.37 -1.72 -2.98
N GLN A 213 -11.58 -0.73 -2.58
CA GLN A 213 -11.60 -0.15 -1.24
C GLN A 213 -12.96 0.51 -0.98
N VAL A 214 -13.48 1.28 -1.93
CA VAL A 214 -14.82 1.89 -1.89
C VAL A 214 -15.87 0.84 -1.61
N ARG A 215 -15.88 -0.27 -2.35
CA ARG A 215 -16.82 -1.37 -2.11
C ARG A 215 -16.73 -1.93 -0.69
N ALA A 216 -15.52 -2.17 -0.20
CA ALA A 216 -15.32 -2.71 1.15
C ALA A 216 -15.76 -1.72 2.24
N THR A 217 -15.41 -0.45 2.10
CA THR A 217 -15.81 0.62 3.03
C THR A 217 -17.32 0.81 3.03
N LEU A 218 -17.95 0.89 1.85
CA LEU A 218 -19.40 1.04 1.76
C LEU A 218 -20.12 -0.16 2.40
N SER A 219 -19.64 -1.38 2.17
CA SER A 219 -20.20 -2.58 2.82
C SER A 219 -20.17 -2.49 4.35
N LEU A 220 -19.09 -1.94 4.93
CA LEU A 220 -18.97 -1.70 6.37
C LEU A 220 -19.97 -0.64 6.84
N LEU A 221 -20.10 0.46 6.10
CA LEU A 221 -20.98 1.58 6.47
C LEU A 221 -22.47 1.24 6.32
N THR A 222 -22.82 0.32 5.42
CA THR A 222 -24.21 -0.10 5.18
C THR A 222 -24.64 -1.32 5.99
N SER A 223 -23.72 -2.05 6.63
CA SER A 223 -24.03 -3.27 7.39
C SER A 223 -24.61 -3.03 8.80
N ALA A 224 -24.62 -1.79 9.30
CA ALA A 224 -25.14 -1.48 10.63
C ALA A 224 -26.68 -1.53 10.64
N GLU A 225 -27.26 -2.46 11.39
CA GLU A 225 -28.70 -2.76 11.41
C GLU A 225 -29.60 -1.68 12.07
N ALA A 226 -29.03 -0.66 12.69
CA ALA A 226 -29.80 0.34 13.45
C ALA A 226 -30.08 1.62 12.66
N ALA A 227 -31.19 1.66 11.91
CA ALA A 227 -32.00 2.88 11.70
C ALA A 227 -33.35 2.53 11.04
N PRO A 228 -34.50 3.02 11.57
CA PRO A 228 -35.83 2.86 10.97
C PRO A 228 -36.00 3.59 9.62
N ASN A 229 -35.21 4.63 9.36
CA ASN A 229 -35.07 5.30 8.07
C ASN A 229 -33.88 6.28 8.18
N PRO A 230 -33.17 6.60 7.07
CA PRO A 230 -33.45 6.21 5.69
C PRO A 230 -32.45 5.19 5.14
N ARG A 231 -32.83 3.90 5.13
CA ARG A 231 -32.04 2.86 4.44
C ARG A 231 -31.92 3.14 2.95
N ALA A 232 -32.99 3.66 2.32
CA ALA A 232 -33.01 3.95 0.89
C ALA A 232 -31.95 4.98 0.49
N ASP A 233 -31.90 6.12 1.19
CA ASP A 233 -30.95 7.20 0.91
C ASP A 233 -29.50 6.74 1.14
N LEU A 234 -29.25 5.98 2.21
CA LEU A 234 -27.93 5.39 2.47
C LEU A 234 -27.47 4.48 1.32
N PHE A 235 -28.32 3.58 0.84
CA PHE A 235 -27.99 2.69 -0.28
C PHE A 235 -27.90 3.44 -1.62
N PHE A 236 -28.68 4.50 -1.81
CA PHE A 236 -28.57 5.38 -2.96
C PHE A 236 -27.19 6.07 -3.00
N ALA A 237 -26.79 6.75 -1.92
CA ALA A 237 -25.49 7.41 -1.81
C ALA A 237 -24.33 6.42 -2.00
N ALA A 238 -24.41 5.23 -1.37
CA ALA A 238 -23.42 4.18 -1.55
C ALA A 238 -23.35 3.70 -3.02
N GLY A 239 -24.50 3.50 -3.66
CA GLY A 239 -24.60 3.11 -5.06
C GLY A 239 -23.96 4.12 -6.01
N VAL A 240 -24.21 5.42 -5.80
CA VAL A 240 -23.60 6.51 -6.58
C VAL A 240 -22.09 6.49 -6.45
N ILE A 241 -21.56 6.46 -5.23
CA ILE A 241 -20.11 6.45 -4.98
C ILE A 241 -19.47 5.20 -5.60
N GLN A 242 -20.06 4.02 -5.40
CA GLN A 242 -19.55 2.77 -5.99
C GLN A 242 -19.56 2.81 -7.52
N GLY A 243 -20.65 3.31 -8.12
CA GLY A 243 -20.81 3.44 -9.56
C GLY A 243 -19.76 4.36 -10.17
N TRP A 244 -19.54 5.52 -9.57
CA TRP A 244 -18.56 6.52 -10.02
C TRP A 244 -17.13 5.95 -10.07
N HIS A 245 -16.68 5.30 -8.98
CA HIS A 245 -15.34 4.71 -8.92
C HIS A 245 -15.19 3.51 -9.85
N SER A 246 -16.24 2.71 -10.01
CA SER A 246 -16.25 1.59 -10.96
C SER A 246 -16.12 2.07 -12.40
N ALA A 247 -16.85 3.13 -12.79
CA ALA A 247 -16.77 3.73 -14.11
C ALA A 247 -15.38 4.35 -14.36
N ARG A 248 -14.81 5.05 -13.38
CA ARG A 248 -13.45 5.60 -13.44
C ARG A 248 -12.39 4.50 -13.62
N ALA A 249 -12.50 3.39 -12.89
CA ALA A 249 -11.58 2.27 -13.05
C ALA A 249 -11.64 1.69 -14.47
N GLN A 250 -12.86 1.48 -14.99
CA GLN A 250 -13.05 0.97 -16.35
C GLN A 250 -12.48 1.90 -17.42
N SER A 251 -12.67 3.22 -17.30
CA SER A 251 -12.15 4.18 -18.28
C SER A 251 -10.62 4.18 -18.35
N LEU A 252 -9.93 3.88 -17.24
CA LEU A 252 -8.48 3.77 -17.16
C LEU A 252 -7.91 2.42 -17.60
N GLY A 253 -8.76 1.40 -17.82
CA GLY A 253 -8.34 0.03 -18.15
C GLY A 253 -7.46 -0.07 -19.39
N LYS A 254 -7.87 0.58 -20.49
CA LYS A 254 -7.07 0.61 -21.74
C LYS A 254 -5.68 1.24 -21.52
N SER A 255 -5.62 2.31 -20.75
CA SER A 255 -4.34 2.98 -20.41
C SER A 255 -3.46 2.12 -19.51
N ALA A 256 -4.05 1.42 -18.53
CA ALA A 256 -3.33 0.47 -17.68
C ALA A 256 -2.72 -0.68 -18.50
N LEU A 257 -3.46 -1.24 -19.46
CA LEU A 257 -2.96 -2.28 -20.36
C LEU A 257 -1.80 -1.80 -21.23
N ARG A 258 -1.92 -0.60 -21.85
CA ARG A 258 -0.83 -0.01 -22.65
C ARG A 258 0.42 0.23 -21.82
N HIS A 259 0.28 0.78 -20.60
CA HIS A 259 1.42 1.02 -19.71
C HIS A 259 2.06 -0.29 -19.24
N TRP A 260 1.26 -1.32 -18.99
CA TRP A 260 1.77 -2.64 -18.69
C TRP A 260 2.58 -3.24 -19.85
N ASP A 261 2.08 -3.13 -21.08
CA ASP A 261 2.79 -3.60 -22.27
C ASP A 261 4.08 -2.83 -22.55
N SER A 262 4.09 -1.52 -22.27
CA SER A 262 5.33 -0.73 -22.31
C SER A 262 6.29 -1.15 -21.21
N PHE A 263 5.82 -1.33 -19.98
CA PHE A 263 6.64 -1.69 -18.83
C PHE A 263 7.30 -3.07 -19.02
N LYS A 264 6.57 -4.07 -19.53
CA LYS A 264 7.12 -5.41 -19.79
C LYS A 264 8.31 -5.41 -20.77
N ARG A 265 8.30 -4.48 -21.73
CA ARG A 265 9.32 -4.30 -22.77
C ARG A 265 10.47 -3.40 -22.34
N ALA A 266 10.33 -2.68 -21.23
CA ALA A 266 11.39 -1.81 -20.74
C ALA A 266 12.54 -2.64 -20.16
N ASP A 267 13.76 -2.30 -20.55
CA ASP A 267 14.96 -2.91 -19.95
C ASP A 267 15.04 -2.54 -18.47
N PRO A 268 15.15 -3.54 -17.57
CA PRO A 268 15.41 -3.26 -16.17
C PRO A 268 16.71 -2.48 -15.99
N PHE A 269 16.79 -1.63 -14.97
CA PHE A 269 18.02 -0.84 -14.76
C PHE A 269 19.20 -1.66 -14.23
N TRP A 270 18.95 -2.91 -13.81
CA TRP A 270 19.92 -3.85 -13.27
C TRP A 270 20.44 -4.86 -14.30
N THR A 271 20.03 -4.72 -15.56
CA THR A 271 20.60 -5.44 -16.71
C THR A 271 21.63 -4.62 -17.44
#